data_AF-A0A231UZR8-F1
#
_entry.id   AF-A0A231UZR8-F1
#
_cell.length_a   1.000
_cell.length_b   1.000
_cell.length_c   1.000
_cell.angle_alpha   90.00
_cell.angle_beta   90.00
_cell.angle_gamma   90.00
#
_symmetry.space_group_name_H-M   'P 1'
#
loop_
_entity.id
_entity.type
_entity.pdbx_description
1 polymer ?
#
loop_
_entity_poly.entity_id
_entity_poly.type
_entity_poly.pdbx_seq_one_letter_code
_entity_poly.pdbx_strand_id
1 'polypeptide(L)'
;MLRHIATIVSFAIPLGFLAGCQTTPPDVKTEISKSVPSDYREQTALYFRRHLKDPYSVRDAEISGPTSAFAGILYGGTVPAVCVRLNAKNAYGAYMGITTYAIGFKDGKVSGAVQVVFDTCRKEQYEPYRELMTG
;
A
#
# COMPACT_ATOMS: atom_id res chain seq x y z
N MET A 1 18.69 59.38 54.93
CA MET A 1 17.88 58.17 54.70
C MET A 1 18.64 57.29 53.71
N LEU A 2 19.24 56.22 54.23
CA LEU A 2 20.25 55.39 53.57
C LEU A 2 19.55 54.29 52.76
N ARG A 3 19.83 54.18 51.45
CA ARG A 3 19.20 53.20 50.55
C ARG A 3 19.82 51.83 50.79
N HIS A 4 19.05 50.87 51.30
CA HIS A 4 19.48 49.48 51.42
C HIS A 4 19.46 48.80 50.05
N ILE A 5 20.65 48.47 49.56
CA ILE A 5 20.91 47.56 48.44
C ILE A 5 20.88 46.16 49.05
N ALA A 6 19.90 45.33 48.67
CA ALA A 6 19.86 43.92 49.04
C ALA A 6 20.02 43.05 47.79
N THR A 7 21.13 42.33 47.82
CA THR A 7 21.77 41.46 46.84
C THR A 7 20.86 40.37 46.26
N ILE A 8 20.89 40.26 44.92
CA ILE A 8 20.32 39.15 44.13
C ILE A 8 21.24 37.94 44.30
N VAL A 9 20.76 36.86 44.94
CA VAL A 9 21.44 35.56 44.92
C VAL A 9 20.94 34.80 43.70
N SER A 10 21.70 34.87 42.60
CA SER A 10 21.49 34.04 41.41
C SER A 10 21.97 32.62 41.69
N PHE A 11 21.03 31.69 41.89
CA PHE A 11 21.31 30.26 41.91
C PHE A 11 21.29 29.74 40.46
N ALA A 12 22.46 29.72 39.82
CA ALA A 12 22.60 29.21 38.46
C ALA A 12 22.49 27.67 38.47
N ILE A 13 21.29 27.16 38.20
CA ILE A 13 21.05 25.74 37.95
C ILE A 13 21.49 25.45 36.50
N PRO A 14 22.50 24.58 36.26
CA PRO A 14 22.85 24.19 34.92
C PRO A 14 21.74 23.26 34.37
N LEU A 15 20.89 23.79 33.49
CA LEU A 15 19.97 23.00 32.68
C LEU A 15 20.81 22.17 31.69
N GLY A 16 21.13 20.93 32.07
CA GLY A 16 21.62 19.92 31.15
C GLY A 16 20.51 19.54 30.18
N PHE A 17 20.55 20.11 28.97
CA PHE A 17 19.71 19.67 27.87
C PHE A 17 20.19 18.28 27.40
N LEU A 18 19.50 17.24 27.85
CA LEU A 18 19.59 15.91 27.25
C LEU A 18 18.94 15.98 25.87
N ALA A 19 19.75 16.26 24.83
CA ALA A 19 19.34 16.11 23.44
C ALA A 19 19.15 14.61 23.15
N GLY A 20 17.94 14.11 23.36
CA GLY A 20 17.53 12.77 22.92
C GLY A 20 17.48 12.74 21.40
N CYS A 21 18.30 11.90 20.76
CA CYS A 21 18.19 11.62 19.34
C CYS A 21 16.89 10.83 19.12
N GLN A 22 15.85 11.48 18.61
CA GLN A 22 14.58 10.82 18.32
C GLN A 22 14.70 10.12 16.97
N THR A 23 14.94 8.81 16.98
CA THR A 23 14.84 7.95 15.81
C THR A 23 13.37 7.88 15.41
N THR A 24 12.99 8.51 14.29
CA THR A 24 11.63 8.41 13.76
C THR A 24 11.44 7.00 13.18
N PRO A 25 10.39 6.25 13.55
CA PRO A 25 10.08 4.97 12.92
C PRO A 25 9.90 5.17 11.40
N PRO A 26 10.41 4.25 10.56
CA PRO A 26 10.18 4.33 9.13
C PRO A 26 8.69 4.29 8.81
N ASP A 27 8.24 5.14 7.89
CA ASP A 27 6.87 5.14 7.41
C ASP A 27 6.58 3.83 6.68
N VAL A 28 5.61 3.06 7.21
CA VAL A 28 5.21 1.74 6.70
C VAL A 28 4.82 1.83 5.21
N LYS A 29 4.18 2.93 4.78
CA LYS A 29 3.78 3.10 3.38
C LYS A 29 4.97 3.30 2.45
N THR A 30 5.99 4.03 2.91
CA THR A 30 7.25 4.21 2.20
C THR A 30 8.00 2.89 2.04
N GLU A 31 8.07 2.05 3.08
CA GLU A 31 8.72 0.74 3.01
C GLU A 31 7.99 -0.24 2.08
N ILE A 32 6.65 -0.27 2.14
CA ILE A 32 5.83 -1.03 1.19
C ILE A 32 6.12 -0.60 -0.24
N SER A 33 6.18 0.72 -0.49
CA SER A 33 6.41 1.26 -1.83
C SER A 33 7.77 0.84 -2.42
N LYS A 34 8.80 0.64 -1.58
CA LYS A 34 10.10 0.10 -2.00
C LYS A 34 10.06 -1.39 -2.32
N SER A 35 9.18 -2.13 -1.67
CA SER A 35 9.05 -3.59 -1.84
C SER A 35 8.19 -4.01 -3.03
N VAL A 36 7.31 -3.11 -3.51
CA VAL A 36 6.54 -3.29 -4.75
C VAL A 36 7.40 -2.78 -5.92
N PRO A 37 7.60 -3.57 -6.99
CA PRO A 37 8.48 -3.18 -8.08
C PRO A 37 7.86 -2.01 -8.88
N SER A 38 8.70 -1.19 -9.51
CA SER A 38 8.23 -0.01 -10.25
C SER A 38 7.34 -0.34 -11.46
N ASP A 39 7.48 -1.54 -12.03
CA ASP A 39 6.69 -2.09 -13.14
C ASP A 39 5.47 -2.90 -12.66
N TYR A 40 4.98 -2.64 -11.44
CA TYR A 40 3.88 -3.41 -10.85
C TYR A 40 2.61 -3.39 -11.69
N ARG A 41 2.33 -2.28 -12.40
CA ARG A 41 1.15 -2.13 -13.26
C ARG A 41 1.24 -3.11 -14.43
N GLU A 42 2.37 -3.17 -15.10
CA GLU A 42 2.61 -4.09 -16.22
C GLU A 42 2.58 -5.54 -15.76
N GLN A 43 3.28 -5.87 -14.67
CA GLN A 43 3.30 -7.23 -14.13
C GLN A 43 1.90 -7.72 -13.72
N THR A 44 1.11 -6.83 -13.10
CA THR A 44 -0.26 -7.12 -12.69
C THR A 44 -1.17 -7.33 -13.90
N ALA A 45 -1.02 -6.54 -14.97
CA ALA A 45 -1.82 -6.68 -16.18
C ALA A 45 -1.53 -8.02 -16.86
N LEU A 46 -0.24 -8.36 -16.97
CA LEU A 46 0.21 -9.65 -17.46
C LEU A 46 -0.32 -10.82 -16.61
N TYR A 47 -0.39 -10.66 -15.28
CA TYR A 47 -1.00 -11.66 -14.41
C TYR A 47 -2.47 -11.89 -14.79
N PHE A 48 -3.29 -10.85 -14.84
CA PHE A 48 -4.71 -10.99 -15.17
C PHE A 48 -4.93 -11.53 -16.58
N ARG A 49 -4.15 -11.11 -17.56
CA ARG A 49 -4.24 -11.64 -18.94
C ARG A 49 -4.01 -13.16 -19.00
N ARG A 50 -3.19 -13.72 -18.11
CA ARG A 50 -2.95 -15.17 -18.04
C ARG A 50 -3.99 -15.95 -17.23
N HIS A 51 -4.71 -15.30 -16.31
CA HIS A 51 -5.53 -15.99 -15.31
C HIS A 51 -7.03 -15.71 -15.42
N LEU A 52 -7.44 -14.61 -16.06
CA LEU A 52 -8.85 -14.35 -16.35
C LEU A 52 -9.38 -15.39 -17.34
N LYS A 53 -10.65 -15.77 -17.17
CA LYS A 53 -11.34 -16.71 -18.06
C LYS A 53 -11.55 -16.15 -19.46
N ASP A 54 -11.75 -14.84 -19.53
CA ASP A 54 -11.81 -14.07 -20.78
C ASP A 54 -11.00 -12.77 -20.58
N PRO A 55 -9.71 -12.78 -20.96
CA PRO A 55 -8.80 -11.66 -20.70
C PRO A 55 -9.07 -10.42 -21.57
N TYR A 56 -9.80 -10.57 -22.68
CA TYR A 56 -10.10 -9.47 -23.61
C TYR A 56 -11.46 -8.81 -23.33
N SER A 57 -12.28 -9.40 -22.45
CA SER A 57 -13.58 -8.86 -22.06
C SER A 57 -13.54 -8.12 -20.71
N VAL A 58 -12.44 -7.45 -20.35
CA VAL A 58 -12.41 -6.54 -19.19
C VAL A 58 -13.02 -5.20 -19.58
N ARG A 59 -14.08 -4.77 -18.89
CA ARG A 59 -14.78 -3.51 -19.23
C ARG A 59 -14.43 -2.35 -18.29
N ASP A 60 -14.31 -2.66 -17.01
CA ASP A 60 -14.06 -1.70 -15.96
C ASP A 60 -12.83 -2.19 -15.18
N ALA A 61 -11.80 -1.38 -15.04
CA ALA A 61 -10.59 -1.75 -14.30
C ALA A 61 -9.93 -0.53 -13.62
N GLU A 62 -9.61 -0.69 -12.34
CA GLU A 62 -8.91 0.28 -11.53
C GLU A 62 -7.83 -0.39 -10.69
N ILE A 63 -6.74 0.32 -10.40
CA ILE A 63 -5.60 -0.16 -9.63
C ILE A 63 -5.21 0.86 -8.58
N SER A 64 -4.83 0.38 -7.39
CA SER A 64 -4.26 1.23 -6.34
C SER A 64 -2.76 1.44 -6.53
N GLY A 65 -2.21 2.43 -5.82
CA GLY A 65 -0.77 2.44 -5.54
C GLY A 65 -0.34 1.27 -4.63
N PRO A 66 0.98 1.13 -4.39
CA PRO A 66 1.52 0.16 -3.43
C PRO A 66 0.87 0.27 -2.06
N THR A 67 0.42 -0.88 -1.53
CA THR A 67 -0.21 -1.02 -0.22
C THR A 67 0.15 -2.37 0.42
N SER A 68 -0.35 -2.63 1.61
CA SER A 68 -0.28 -3.95 2.24
C SER A 68 -1.67 -4.58 2.21
N ALA A 69 -1.76 -5.81 1.74
CA ALA A 69 -3.02 -6.51 1.66
C ALA A 69 -2.87 -7.97 2.10
N PHE A 70 -3.94 -8.53 2.64
CA PHE A 70 -3.98 -9.93 2.97
C PHE A 70 -4.09 -10.76 1.68
N ALA A 71 -3.02 -11.46 1.33
CA ALA A 71 -2.94 -12.34 0.18
C ALA A 71 -3.18 -13.82 0.55
N GLY A 72 -3.70 -14.11 1.75
CA GLY A 72 -3.96 -15.48 2.22
C GLY A 72 -2.79 -16.07 3.02
N ILE A 73 -3.11 -16.94 3.99
CA ILE A 73 -2.13 -17.52 4.92
C ILE A 73 -1.04 -18.33 4.18
N LEU A 74 -1.45 -19.08 3.15
CA LEU A 74 -0.52 -19.87 2.33
C LEU A 74 0.49 -19.01 1.54
N TYR A 75 0.22 -17.71 1.39
CA TYR A 75 1.08 -16.74 0.70
C TYR A 75 1.80 -15.81 1.67
N GLY A 76 1.80 -16.10 2.97
CA GLY A 76 2.47 -15.30 4.00
C GLY A 76 1.57 -14.29 4.71
N GLY A 77 0.25 -14.35 4.51
CA GLY A 77 -0.71 -13.47 5.17
C GLY A 77 -0.75 -12.07 4.54
N THR A 78 -0.45 -11.04 5.33
CA THR A 78 -0.37 -9.66 4.83
C THR A 78 0.98 -9.43 4.17
N VAL A 79 0.95 -9.05 2.89
CA VAL A 79 2.15 -8.87 2.06
C VAL A 79 2.09 -7.51 1.35
N PRO A 80 3.24 -6.98 0.88
CA PRO A 80 3.25 -5.88 -0.08
C PRO A 80 2.45 -6.27 -1.32
N ALA A 81 1.54 -5.39 -1.72
CA ALA A 81 0.55 -5.68 -2.72
C ALA A 81 0.08 -4.43 -3.46
N VAL A 82 -0.69 -4.65 -4.50
CA VAL A 82 -1.62 -3.65 -5.04
C VAL A 82 -3.02 -4.23 -5.08
N CYS A 83 -4.02 -3.36 -4.96
CA CYS A 83 -5.41 -3.72 -5.07
C CYS A 83 -5.91 -3.43 -6.49
N VAL A 84 -6.60 -4.38 -7.10
CA VAL A 84 -7.22 -4.22 -8.42
C VAL A 84 -8.70 -4.47 -8.32
N ARG A 85 -9.49 -3.52 -8.81
CA ARG A 85 -10.93 -3.67 -9.02
C ARG A 85 -11.15 -3.90 -10.50
N LEU A 86 -11.82 -4.98 -10.87
CA LEU A 86 -12.12 -5.24 -12.27
C LEU A 86 -13.46 -5.95 -12.47
N ASN A 87 -14.07 -5.70 -13.62
CA ASN A 87 -15.27 -6.39 -14.10
C ASN A 87 -14.95 -7.11 -15.42
N ALA A 88 -14.85 -8.42 -15.36
CA ALA A 88 -14.53 -9.30 -16.48
C ALA A 88 -15.60 -10.39 -16.62
N LYS A 89 -15.73 -10.97 -17.82
CA LYS A 89 -16.64 -12.08 -18.05
C LYS A 89 -16.16 -13.35 -17.34
N ASN A 90 -17.12 -14.13 -16.85
CA ASN A 90 -16.89 -15.49 -16.39
C ASN A 90 -16.76 -16.46 -17.58
N ALA A 91 -16.57 -17.75 -17.29
CA ALA A 91 -16.46 -18.80 -18.32
C ALA A 91 -17.72 -18.99 -19.19
N TYR A 92 -18.86 -18.41 -18.80
CA TYR A 92 -20.13 -18.44 -19.54
C TYR A 92 -20.41 -17.14 -20.30
N GLY A 93 -19.45 -16.20 -20.34
CA GLY A 93 -19.58 -14.95 -21.07
C GLY A 93 -20.38 -13.85 -20.35
N ALA A 94 -20.75 -14.05 -19.08
CA ALA A 94 -21.52 -13.08 -18.31
C ALA A 94 -20.62 -12.21 -17.41
N TYR A 95 -20.95 -10.92 -17.29
CA TYR A 95 -20.36 -10.03 -16.30
C TYR A 95 -21.04 -10.24 -14.94
N MET A 96 -20.26 -10.58 -13.92
CA MET A 96 -20.77 -10.86 -12.57
C MET A 96 -20.67 -9.64 -11.62
N GLY A 97 -20.20 -8.50 -12.13
CA GLY A 97 -19.95 -7.28 -11.35
C GLY A 97 -18.47 -7.08 -11.01
N ILE A 98 -18.19 -5.98 -10.32
CA ILE A 98 -16.82 -5.61 -9.93
C ILE A 98 -16.33 -6.56 -8.85
N THR A 99 -15.17 -7.15 -9.11
CA THR A 99 -14.43 -7.97 -8.15
C THR A 99 -13.15 -7.25 -7.74
N THR A 100 -12.79 -7.35 -6.46
CA THR A 100 -11.53 -6.79 -5.94
C THR A 100 -10.52 -7.92 -5.68
N TYR A 101 -9.29 -7.72 -6.11
CA TYR A 101 -8.17 -8.63 -5.92
C TYR A 101 -7.01 -7.91 -5.23
N ALA A 102 -6.31 -8.62 -4.35
CA ALA A 102 -5.01 -8.23 -3.82
C ALA A 102 -3.95 -9.00 -4.61
N ILE A 103 -3.01 -8.27 -5.22
CA ILE A 103 -1.91 -8.82 -6.00
C ILE A 103 -0.65 -8.68 -5.17
N GLY A 104 -0.17 -9.79 -4.62
CA GLY A 104 1.02 -9.81 -3.78
C GLY A 104 2.30 -9.74 -4.59
N PHE A 105 3.32 -9.11 -4.03
CA PHE A 105 4.68 -9.08 -4.58
C PHE A 105 5.67 -9.71 -3.63
N LYS A 106 6.61 -10.47 -4.20
CA LYS A 106 7.76 -11.05 -3.50
C LYS A 106 8.94 -11.07 -4.45
N ASP A 107 10.12 -10.67 -3.97
CA ASP A 107 11.36 -10.66 -4.75
C ASP A 107 11.22 -9.92 -6.10
N GLY A 108 10.46 -8.82 -6.11
CA GLY A 108 10.21 -7.99 -7.29
C GLY A 108 9.27 -8.60 -8.32
N LYS A 109 8.56 -9.69 -8.00
CA LYS A 109 7.63 -10.39 -8.88
C LYS A 109 6.27 -10.61 -8.25
N VAL A 110 5.24 -10.73 -9.09
CA VAL A 110 3.89 -11.15 -8.63
C VAL A 110 3.97 -12.54 -8.02
N SER A 111 3.61 -12.66 -6.73
CA SER A 111 3.61 -13.92 -5.99
C SER A 111 2.25 -14.62 -6.01
N GLY A 112 1.18 -13.89 -6.29
CA GLY A 112 -0.17 -14.44 -6.45
C GLY A 112 -1.26 -13.37 -6.39
N ALA A 113 -2.49 -13.80 -6.62
CA ALA A 113 -3.68 -12.97 -6.46
C ALA A 113 -4.71 -13.66 -5.57
N VAL A 114 -5.32 -12.90 -4.67
CA VAL A 114 -6.46 -13.36 -3.88
C VAL A 114 -7.62 -12.41 -4.07
N GLN A 115 -8.79 -12.95 -4.38
CA GLN A 115 -10.03 -12.19 -4.36
C GLN A 115 -10.29 -11.74 -2.93
N VAL A 116 -10.35 -10.44 -2.72
CA VAL A 116 -10.46 -9.86 -1.39
C VAL A 116 -11.92 -9.84 -0.97
N VAL A 117 -12.21 -10.54 0.11
CA VAL A 117 -13.52 -10.53 0.78
C VAL A 117 -13.55 -9.61 2.01
N PHE A 118 -12.40 -9.08 2.42
CA PHE A 118 -12.22 -8.24 3.60
C PHE A 118 -11.80 -6.79 3.26
N ASP A 119 -11.77 -5.92 4.27
CA ASP A 119 -11.63 -4.47 4.07
C ASP A 119 -10.23 -3.96 3.66
N THR A 120 -9.24 -4.83 3.43
CA THR A 120 -7.84 -4.41 3.15
C THR A 120 -7.72 -3.56 1.89
N CYS A 121 -8.54 -3.82 0.87
CA CYS A 121 -8.55 -3.04 -0.38
C CYS A 121 -9.67 -2.00 -0.44
N ARG A 122 -10.51 -1.88 0.60
CA ARG A 122 -11.70 -1.03 0.55
C ARG A 122 -11.36 0.46 0.56
N LYS A 123 -10.38 0.84 1.38
CA LYS A 123 -10.01 2.23 1.69
C LYS A 123 -8.92 2.81 0.80
N GLU A 124 -8.42 2.03 -0.14
CA GLU A 124 -7.37 2.48 -1.06
C GLU A 124 -7.89 3.52 -2.05
N GLN A 125 -6.97 4.34 -2.54
CA GLN A 125 -7.21 5.23 -3.67
C GLN A 125 -6.93 4.47 -4.97
N TYR A 126 -7.80 4.66 -5.94
CA TYR A 126 -7.79 3.93 -7.20
C TYR A 126 -7.61 4.87 -8.37
N GLU A 127 -6.82 4.41 -9.33
CA GLU A 127 -6.60 5.07 -10.61
C GLU A 127 -7.09 4.18 -11.75
N PRO A 128 -7.48 4.77 -12.90
CA PRO A 128 -7.83 4.01 -14.09
C PRO A 128 -6.70 3.05 -14.49
N TYR A 129 -7.06 1.80 -14.78
CA TYR A 129 -6.09 0.76 -15.10
C TYR A 129 -6.11 0.40 -16.58
N ARG A 130 -5.61 1.31 -17.41
CA ARG A 130 -5.66 1.22 -18.87
C ARG A 130 -4.88 0.03 -19.42
N GLU A 131 -3.76 -0.30 -18.79
CA GLU A 131 -2.84 -1.36 -19.17
C GLU A 131 -3.53 -2.73 -19.20
N LEU A 132 -4.54 -2.95 -18.37
CA LEU A 132 -5.34 -4.17 -18.39
C LEU A 132 -6.41 -4.15 -19.51
N MET A 133 -6.91 -2.97 -19.88
CA MET A 133 -7.99 -2.80 -20.85
C MET A 133 -7.52 -2.68 -22.31
N THR A 134 -6.24 -2.35 -22.55
CA THR A 134 -5.67 -2.15 -23.89
C THR A 134 -4.99 -3.40 -24.47
N GLY A 135 -5.34 -4.59 -23.96
CA GLY A 135 -4.71 -5.88 -24.31
C GLY A 135 -5.31 -6.55 -25.54
#